data_AF-M3EG73-F1
#
_entry.id   AF-M3EG73-F1
#
_cell.length_a   1.000
_cell.length_b   1.000
_cell.length_c   1.000
_cell.angle_alpha   90.00
_cell.angle_beta   90.00
_cell.angle_gamma   90.00
#
_symmetry.space_group_name_H-M   'P 1'
#
loop_
_entity.id
_entity.type
_entity.pdbx_description
1 polymer ?
#
loop_
_entity_poly.entity_id
_entity_poly.type
_entity_poly.pdbx_seq_one_letter_code
_entity_poly.pdbx_strand_id
1 'polypeptide(L)'
;MSAEVSAPSVPGTSPSSVPGTSASSVITLGTVRELLSDRKIFPGVPDDLGDDSELVLDSLGLVWLLHVVEERYGLVVEPGDDDIANLTSLRRLTEFLGASAADAAQGGDRVDR
;
A
#
# COMPACT_ATOMS: atom_id res chain seq x y z
N MET A 1 6.01 -64.03 28.10
CA MET A 1 5.64 -62.73 28.70
C MET A 1 6.88 -61.86 28.74
N SER A 2 6.91 -60.78 27.94
CA SER A 2 7.81 -59.61 27.93
C SER A 2 7.64 -58.98 26.53
N ALA A 3 7.52 -57.69 26.27
CA ALA A 3 7.11 -56.52 27.04
C ALA A 3 6.44 -55.57 26.01
N GLU A 4 5.65 -54.64 26.53
CA GLU A 4 4.86 -53.60 25.84
C GLU A 4 5.41 -52.98 24.53
N VAL A 5 4.54 -52.90 23.52
CA VAL A 5 4.70 -52.03 22.35
C VAL A 5 4.27 -50.60 22.74
N SER A 6 5.18 -49.66 22.53
CA SER A 6 5.05 -48.24 22.90
C SER A 6 4.01 -47.50 22.07
N ALA A 7 3.37 -46.51 22.71
CA ALA A 7 2.22 -45.73 22.28
C ALA A 7 2.46 -44.79 21.07
N PRO A 8 1.39 -44.37 20.35
CA PRO A 8 1.42 -43.38 19.28
C PRO A 8 1.21 -41.93 19.81
N SER A 9 1.48 -40.94 18.94
CA SER A 9 1.21 -39.47 19.05
C SER A 9 2.47 -38.63 19.29
N VAL A 10 2.75 -37.51 18.60
CA VAL A 10 1.94 -36.57 17.81
C VAL A 10 2.78 -35.96 16.65
N PRO A 11 2.16 -35.53 15.54
CA PRO A 11 2.76 -34.56 14.64
C PRO A 11 2.69 -33.17 15.30
N GLY A 12 3.85 -32.55 15.53
CA GLY A 12 3.96 -31.25 16.18
C GLY A 12 4.85 -30.30 15.40
N THR A 13 4.66 -30.18 14.09
CA THR A 13 5.24 -29.10 13.29
C THR A 13 4.41 -27.83 13.53
N SER A 14 4.80 -27.07 14.56
CA SER A 14 4.36 -25.68 14.74
C SER A 14 5.05 -24.76 13.73
N PRO A 15 4.49 -23.56 13.55
CA PRO A 15 3.85 -23.12 12.32
C PRO A 15 4.86 -22.94 11.17
N SER A 16 4.49 -23.42 10.00
CA SER A 16 4.96 -22.79 8.77
C SER A 16 4.36 -21.39 8.74
N SER A 17 5.03 -20.44 9.38
CA SER A 17 4.90 -19.04 8.99
C SER A 17 5.60 -18.96 7.64
N VAL A 18 4.86 -19.32 6.60
CA VAL A 18 5.04 -18.63 5.35
C VAL A 18 4.64 -17.18 5.67
N PRO A 19 5.57 -16.21 5.66
CA PRO A 19 5.14 -14.94 5.12
C PRO A 19 4.71 -15.31 3.70
N GLY A 20 3.41 -15.49 3.53
CA GLY A 20 2.83 -15.25 2.23
C GLY A 20 3.34 -13.86 1.89
N THR A 21 4.34 -13.79 1.01
CA THR A 21 4.51 -12.66 0.12
C THR A 21 3.23 -12.65 -0.70
N SER A 22 2.11 -12.24 -0.09
CA SER A 22 1.19 -11.40 -0.79
C SER A 22 2.08 -10.29 -1.29
N ALA A 23 2.31 -10.30 -2.59
CA ALA A 23 2.67 -9.11 -3.33
C ALA A 23 1.51 -8.12 -3.14
N SER A 24 1.32 -7.65 -1.90
CA SER A 24 0.54 -6.48 -1.58
C SER A 24 1.38 -5.39 -2.17
N SER A 25 0.99 -4.95 -3.36
CA SER A 25 1.69 -3.96 -4.16
C SER A 25 2.07 -2.79 -3.26
N VAL A 26 3.32 -2.81 -2.79
CA VAL A 26 3.80 -1.80 -1.86
C VAL A 26 3.87 -0.53 -2.67
N ILE A 27 2.98 0.42 -2.37
CA ILE A 27 3.05 1.75 -2.96
C ILE A 27 4.33 2.38 -2.40
N THR A 28 5.38 2.36 -3.21
CA THR A 28 6.67 2.93 -2.85
C THR A 28 6.78 4.36 -3.34
N LEU A 29 7.70 5.09 -2.75
CA LEU A 29 7.98 6.46 -3.14
C LEU A 29 8.44 6.55 -4.62
N GLY A 30 9.19 5.57 -5.10
CA GLY A 30 9.59 5.49 -6.52
C GLY A 30 8.40 5.27 -7.46
N THR A 31 7.41 4.49 -7.03
CA THR A 31 6.14 4.30 -7.77
C THR A 31 5.37 5.60 -7.88
N VAL A 32 5.17 6.30 -6.75
CA VAL A 32 4.45 7.58 -6.74
C VAL A 32 5.21 8.61 -7.59
N ARG A 33 6.54 8.61 -7.54
CA ARG A 33 7.38 9.47 -8.38
C ARG A 33 7.18 9.17 -9.86
N GLU A 34 7.19 7.89 -10.26
CA GLU A 34 6.93 7.47 -11.64
C GLU A 34 5.55 7.97 -12.12
N LEU A 35 4.52 7.87 -11.28
CA LEU A 35 3.18 8.37 -11.59
C LEU A 35 3.16 9.88 -11.81
N LEU A 36 3.95 10.62 -11.02
CA LEU A 36 4.06 12.08 -11.11
C LEU A 36 4.99 12.55 -12.25
N SER A 37 5.84 11.68 -12.80
CA SER A 37 6.70 11.98 -13.96
C SER A 37 5.90 12.18 -15.26
N ASP A 38 4.61 11.84 -15.30
CA ASP A 38 3.78 12.10 -16.49
C ASP A 38 3.52 13.59 -16.66
N ARG A 39 4.36 14.23 -17.48
CA ARG A 39 4.31 15.67 -17.80
C ARG A 39 3.03 16.10 -18.51
N LYS A 40 2.22 15.20 -19.05
CA LYS A 40 0.89 15.56 -19.58
C LYS A 40 -0.11 15.88 -18.47
N ILE A 41 0.09 15.27 -17.31
CA ILE A 41 -0.78 15.44 -16.14
C ILE A 41 -0.14 16.41 -15.14
N PHE A 42 1.18 16.32 -14.95
CA PHE A 42 1.95 17.11 -13.99
C PHE A 42 3.05 17.93 -14.68
N PRO A 43 2.71 18.98 -15.44
CA PRO A 43 3.69 19.77 -16.18
C PRO A 43 4.69 20.52 -15.28
N GLY A 44 4.32 20.78 -14.02
CA GLY A 44 5.12 21.52 -13.05
C GLY A 44 5.99 20.66 -12.13
N VAL A 45 5.86 19.33 -12.17
CA VAL A 45 6.62 18.46 -11.27
C VAL A 45 7.97 18.11 -11.91
N PRO A 46 9.10 18.33 -11.22
CA PRO A 46 10.41 17.90 -11.68
C PRO A 46 10.53 16.37 -11.63
N ASP A 47 11.24 15.78 -12.60
CA ASP A 47 11.44 14.32 -12.67
C ASP A 47 12.27 13.79 -11.47
N ASP A 48 13.17 14.63 -10.98
CA ASP A 48 13.94 14.40 -9.75
C ASP A 48 13.33 15.16 -8.56
N LEU A 49 12.02 15.01 -8.36
CA LEU A 49 11.38 15.50 -7.15
C LEU A 49 11.92 14.72 -5.94
N GLY A 50 12.55 15.42 -5.00
CA GLY A 50 13.03 14.82 -3.76
C GLY A 50 11.88 14.46 -2.81
N ASP A 51 12.13 13.53 -1.89
CA ASP A 51 11.12 12.94 -1.00
C ASP A 51 10.34 13.99 -0.17
N ASP A 52 11.07 14.98 0.36
CA ASP A 52 10.57 16.09 1.17
C ASP A 52 10.45 17.41 0.36
N SER A 53 10.49 17.33 -0.97
CA SER A 53 10.29 18.51 -1.81
C SER A 53 8.83 18.95 -1.81
N GLU A 54 8.61 20.27 -1.89
CA GLU A 54 7.28 20.84 -2.01
C GLU A 54 6.64 20.41 -3.35
N LEU A 55 5.56 19.65 -3.23
CA LEU A 55 4.74 19.12 -4.31
C LEU A 55 3.42 19.87 -4.28
N VAL A 56 3.01 20.42 -5.42
CA VAL A 56 1.68 21.02 -5.58
C VAL A 56 0.88 20.18 -6.56
N LEU A 57 -0.16 19.51 -6.06
CA LEU A 57 -1.12 18.78 -6.87
C LEU A 57 -2.32 19.69 -7.16
N ASP A 58 -2.64 19.85 -8.44
CA ASP A 58 -3.93 20.42 -8.83
C ASP A 58 -5.05 19.40 -8.53
N SER A 59 -6.29 19.89 -8.38
CA SER A 59 -7.49 19.07 -8.25
C SER A 59 -7.58 17.93 -9.28
N LEU A 60 -7.22 18.19 -10.54
CA LEU A 60 -7.18 17.16 -11.59
C LEU A 60 -6.04 16.16 -11.37
N GLY A 61 -4.85 16.64 -10.99
CA GLY A 61 -3.68 15.81 -10.78
C GLY A 61 -3.88 14.82 -9.63
N LEU A 62 -4.50 15.28 -8.54
CA LEU A 62 -4.84 14.41 -7.42
C LEU A 62 -5.86 13.34 -7.84
N VAL A 63 -7.00 13.73 -8.43
CA VAL A 63 -8.03 12.77 -8.87
C VAL A 63 -7.46 11.75 -9.86
N TRP A 64 -6.63 12.19 -10.81
CA TRP A 64 -5.96 11.30 -11.75
C TRP A 64 -5.02 10.32 -11.05
N LEU A 65 -4.21 10.79 -10.09
CA LEU A 65 -3.29 9.94 -9.35
C LEU A 65 -4.06 8.84 -8.59
N LEU A 66 -5.11 9.23 -7.87
CA LEU A 66 -5.98 8.29 -7.14
C LEU A 66 -6.61 7.28 -8.09
N HIS A 67 -7.11 7.73 -9.25
CA HIS A 67 -7.67 6.86 -10.28
C HIS A 67 -6.64 5.87 -10.82
N VAL A 68 -5.41 6.29 -11.11
CA VAL A 68 -4.36 5.37 -11.59
C VAL A 68 -3.93 4.39 -10.51
N VAL A 69 -3.89 4.83 -9.25
CA VAL A 69 -3.62 3.93 -8.12
C VAL A 69 -4.72 2.89 -7.99
N GLU A 70 -5.99 3.28 -8.12
CA GLU A 70 -7.12 2.37 -8.16
C GLU A 70 -7.01 1.37 -9.33
N GLU A 71 -6.74 1.83 -10.56
CA GLU A 71 -6.65 0.94 -11.73
C GLU A 71 -5.45 -0.02 -11.66
N ARG A 72 -4.29 0.44 -11.18
CA ARG A 72 -3.07 -0.40 -11.13
C ARG A 72 -3.04 -1.32 -9.91
N TYR A 73 -3.54 -0.86 -8.78
CA TYR A 73 -3.37 -1.53 -7.48
C TYR A 73 -4.68 -2.03 -6.88
N GLY A 74 -5.83 -1.69 -7.45
CA GLY A 74 -7.15 -2.00 -6.88
C GLY A 74 -7.41 -1.28 -5.56
N LEU A 75 -6.70 -0.17 -5.31
CA LEU A 75 -6.78 0.57 -4.06
C LEU A 75 -7.65 1.81 -4.23
N VAL A 76 -8.86 1.77 -3.67
CA VAL A 76 -9.76 2.92 -3.63
C VAL A 76 -9.35 3.81 -2.46
N VAL A 77 -8.97 5.05 -2.76
CA VAL A 77 -8.53 6.03 -1.76
C VAL A 77 -9.34 7.31 -1.91
N GLU A 78 -9.99 7.72 -0.83
CA GLU A 78 -10.76 8.97 -0.76
C GLU A 78 -10.18 9.87 0.35
N PRO A 79 -9.25 10.78 0.03
CA PRO A 79 -8.70 11.72 1.00
C PRO A 79 -9.76 12.73 1.44
N GLY A 80 -9.84 12.98 2.74
CA GLY A 80 -10.63 14.09 3.27
C GLY A 80 -9.98 15.44 2.98
N ASP A 81 -10.68 16.53 3.29
CA ASP A 81 -10.19 17.90 3.02
C ASP A 81 -8.84 18.19 3.72
N ASP A 82 -8.68 17.67 4.94
CA ASP A 82 -7.46 17.76 5.74
C ASP A 82 -6.31 16.94 5.14
N ASP A 83 -6.60 15.73 4.66
CA ASP A 83 -5.61 14.89 3.99
C ASP A 83 -5.09 15.60 2.74
N ILE A 84 -5.99 16.12 1.89
CA ILE A 84 -5.64 16.87 0.67
C ILE A 84 -4.69 18.02 0.99
N ALA A 85 -4.94 18.76 2.08
CA ALA A 85 -4.07 19.85 2.51
C ALA A 85 -2.68 19.38 2.98
N ASN A 86 -2.54 18.11 3.39
CA ASN A 86 -1.29 17.49 3.82
C ASN A 86 -0.55 16.76 2.67
N LEU A 87 -1.17 16.59 1.50
CA LEU A 87 -0.58 15.99 0.29
C LEU A 87 0.36 16.96 -0.46
N THR A 88 1.25 17.63 0.27
CA THR A 88 2.16 18.68 -0.24
C THR A 88 3.60 18.20 -0.45
N SER A 89 3.85 16.89 -0.30
CA SER A 89 5.17 16.29 -0.57
C SER A 89 5.01 14.83 -0.98
N LEU A 90 5.99 14.33 -1.73
CA LEU A 90 6.02 12.94 -2.19
C LEU A 90 5.99 11.93 -1.02
N ARG A 91 6.71 12.23 0.07
CA ARG A 91 6.70 11.42 1.28
C ARG A 91 5.29 11.31 1.88
N ARG A 92 4.61 12.44 2.10
CA ARG A 92 3.25 12.49 2.66
C ARG A 92 2.25 11.73 1.82
N LEU A 93 2.33 11.91 0.51
CA LEU A 93 1.50 11.21 -0.45
C LEU A 93 1.71 9.70 -0.41
N THR A 94 2.97 9.26 -0.37
CA THR A 94 3.31 7.84 -0.26
C THR A 94 2.86 7.26 1.08
N GLU A 95 3.05 7.98 2.19
CA GLU A 95 2.59 7.57 3.52
C GLU A 95 1.06 7.41 3.55
N PHE A 96 0.33 8.36 2.98
CA PHE A 96 -1.12 8.32 2.90
C PHE A 96 -1.62 7.11 2.10
N LEU A 97 -1.10 6.92 0.88
CA LEU A 97 -1.44 5.78 0.03
C LEU A 97 -1.07 4.44 0.68
N GLY A 98 0.07 4.38 1.36
CA GLY A 98 0.50 3.20 2.11
C GLY A 98 -0.39 2.90 3.32
N ALA A 99 -0.86 3.92 4.03
CA ALA A 99 -1.81 3.78 5.12
C ALA A 99 -3.17 3.28 4.60
N SER A 100 -3.66 3.80 3.48
CA SER A 100 -4.88 3.31 2.84
C SER A 100 -4.74 1.87 2.35
N ALA A 101 -3.57 1.48 1.82
CA ALA A 101 -3.31 0.11 1.42
C ALA A 101 -3.32 -0.87 2.61
N ALA A 102 -2.76 -0.45 3.75
CA ALA A 102 -2.81 -1.20 4.99
C ALA A 102 -4.24 -1.32 5.53
N ASP A 103 -4.98 -0.21 5.56
CA ASP A 103 -6.38 -0.17 5.98
C ASP A 103 -7.25 -1.08 5.11
N ALA A 104 -7.08 -1.04 3.78
CA ALA A 104 -7.76 -1.92 2.85
C ALA A 104 -7.44 -3.41 3.11
N ALA A 105 -6.19 -3.74 3.45
CA ALA A 105 -5.80 -5.10 3.81
C ALA A 105 -6.40 -5.55 5.17
N GLN A 106 -6.64 -4.62 6.10
CA GLN A 106 -7.20 -4.89 7.43
C GLN A 106 -8.74 -4.89 7.43
N GLY A 107 -9.37 -4.05 6.61
CA GLY A 107 -10.82 -3.92 6.46
C GLY A 107 -11.48 -5.14 5.81
N GLY A 108 -10.71 -5.92 5.04
CA GLY A 108 -11.15 -7.21 4.50
C GLY A 108 -11.42 -8.30 5.56
N ASP A 109 -10.91 -8.15 6.79
CA ASP A 109 -11.09 -9.13 7.87
C ASP A 109 -12.41 -8.95 8.65
N ARG A 110 -13.07 -7.78 8.56
CA ARG A 110 -14.19 -7.43 9.45
C ARG A 110 -15.60 -7.70 8.88
N VAL A 111 -15.74 -8.12 7.63
CA VAL A 111 -17.06 -8.22 6.96
C VAL A 111 -17.75 -9.59 7.18
N ASP A 112 -17.14 -10.53 7.92
CA ASP A 112 -17.74 -11.83 8.26
C ASP A 112 -17.77 -12.08 9.78
N ARG A 113 -18.63 -11.37 10.52
CA ARG A 113 -19.06 -11.77 11.88
C ARG A 113 -20.45 -11.23 12.22
#